data_AF-A0A172T578-F1
#
_entry.id   AF-A0A172T578-F1
#
_cell.length_a   1.000
_cell.length_b   1.000
_cell.length_c   1.000
_cell.angle_alpha   90.00
_cell.angle_beta   90.00
_cell.angle_gamma   90.00
#
_symmetry.space_group_name_H-M   'P 1'
#
loop_
_entity.id
_entity.type
_entity.pdbx_description
1 polymer ?
#
loop_
_entity_poly.entity_id
_entity_poly.type
_entity_poly.pdbx_seq_one_letter_code
_entity_poly.pdbx_strand_id
1 'polypeptide(L)'
;MNQWHNKVLSYKHLVRRWTAYFWGINKAFLYSYEDLEQTIWYILMVGLQEFDGRGDEEQFLNWYIRNKVVSIMMYGKKPPKCTHLPFTPIRFDYVSPDELAEVNELFYSDGEDD
;
A
#
# COMPACT_ATOMS: atom_id res chain seq x y z
N MET A 1 -1.85 9.28 24.93
CA MET A 1 -1.08 9.54 23.68
C MET A 1 0.08 8.57 23.49
N ASN A 2 0.94 8.35 24.49
CA ASN A 2 2.11 7.45 24.36
C ASN A 2 1.79 5.99 24.01
N GLN A 3 0.68 5.42 24.50
CA GLN A 3 0.34 4.02 24.21
C GLN A 3 -0.01 3.77 22.73
N TRP A 4 -0.77 4.69 22.10
CA TRP A 4 -1.10 4.57 20.66
C TRP A 4 0.14 4.70 19.78
N HIS A 5 0.97 5.70 20.08
CA HIS A 5 2.23 5.91 19.35
C HIS A 5 3.14 4.67 19.45
N ASN A 6 3.31 4.12 20.65
CA ASN A 6 4.11 2.91 20.85
C ASN A 6 3.52 1.70 20.12
N LYS A 7 2.19 1.55 20.11
CA LYS A 7 1.51 0.49 19.36
C LYS A 7 1.71 0.62 17.85
N VAL A 8 1.59 1.82 17.29
CA VAL A 8 1.87 2.02 15.85
C VAL A 8 3.32 1.68 15.53
N LEU A 9 4.27 2.14 16.36
CA LEU A 9 5.69 1.90 16.15
C LEU A 9 6.11 0.44 16.33
N SER A 10 5.38 -0.37 17.10
CA SER A 10 5.68 -1.80 17.23
C SER A 10 5.49 -2.56 15.91
N TYR A 11 4.78 -2.00 14.94
CA TYR A 11 4.59 -2.57 13.59
C TYR A 11 5.52 -1.97 12.53
N LYS A 12 6.57 -1.23 12.92
CA LYS A 12 7.55 -0.63 12.00
C LYS A 12 8.21 -1.65 11.05
N HIS A 13 8.38 -2.89 11.50
CA HIS A 13 8.94 -3.96 10.66
C HIS A 13 8.04 -4.28 9.46
N LEU A 14 6.71 -4.26 9.64
CA LEU A 14 5.76 -4.46 8.53
C LEU A 14 5.87 -3.35 7.50
N VAL A 15 5.96 -2.10 7.95
CA VAL A 15 6.09 -0.94 7.08
C VAL A 15 7.37 -1.04 6.26
N ARG A 16 8.52 -1.31 6.91
CA ARG A 16 9.80 -1.49 6.23
C ARG A 16 9.76 -2.62 5.20
N ARG A 17 9.20 -3.77 5.57
CA ARG A 17 9.10 -4.94 4.68
C ARG A 17 8.27 -4.63 3.44
N TRP A 18 7.08 -4.04 3.62
CA TRP A 18 6.19 -3.72 2.50
C TRP A 18 6.72 -2.57 1.65
N THR A 19 7.34 -1.56 2.25
CA THR A 19 7.96 -0.46 1.48
C THR A 19 9.08 -0.99 0.59
N ALA A 20 9.99 -1.80 1.14
CA ALA A 20 11.06 -2.42 0.37
C ALA A 20 10.51 -3.34 -0.75
N TYR A 21 9.49 -4.14 -0.45
CA TYR A 21 8.85 -5.01 -1.43
C TYR A 21 8.25 -4.20 -2.60
N PHE A 22 7.33 -3.28 -2.31
CA PHE A 22 6.63 -2.52 -3.35
C PHE A 22 7.56 -1.57 -4.11
N TRP A 23 8.58 -1.02 -3.45
CA TRP A 23 9.62 -0.27 -4.14
C TRP A 23 10.38 -1.13 -5.15
N GLY A 24 10.76 -2.35 -4.76
CA GLY A 24 11.50 -3.27 -5.64
C GLY A 24 10.75 -3.61 -6.92
N ILE A 25 9.43 -3.80 -6.85
CA ILE A 25 8.61 -4.20 -8.00
C ILE A 25 7.98 -3.03 -8.78
N ASN A 26 7.92 -1.80 -8.22
CA ASN A 26 7.19 -0.68 -8.85
C ASN A 26 7.95 0.65 -8.88
N LYS A 27 9.27 0.66 -8.69
CA LYS A 27 10.08 1.88 -8.57
C LYS A 27 9.81 2.93 -9.65
N ALA A 28 9.59 2.50 -10.90
CA ALA A 28 9.37 3.41 -12.04
C ALA A 28 8.10 4.26 -11.88
N PHE A 29 7.10 3.74 -11.17
CA PHE A 29 5.78 4.35 -11.04
C PHE A 29 5.61 5.14 -9.75
N LEU A 30 6.60 5.13 -8.85
CA LEU A 30 6.50 5.73 -7.52
C LEU A 30 7.24 7.08 -7.44
N TYR A 31 6.64 8.09 -6.81
CA TYR A 31 7.25 9.42 -6.63
C TYR A 31 8.59 9.33 -5.91
N SER A 32 8.58 8.73 -4.73
CA SER A 32 9.76 8.50 -3.91
C SER A 32 9.57 7.29 -3.00
N TYR A 33 10.66 6.81 -2.40
CA TYR A 33 10.59 5.73 -1.41
C TYR A 33 9.86 6.21 -0.16
N GLU A 34 10.09 7.47 0.21
CA GLU A 34 9.52 8.16 1.35
C GLU A 34 8.00 8.31 1.23
N ASP A 35 7.49 8.66 0.05
CA ASP A 35 6.04 8.78 -0.20
C ASP A 35 5.34 7.41 -0.09
N LEU A 36 5.99 6.36 -0.58
CA LEU A 36 5.52 4.99 -0.40
C LEU A 36 5.52 4.59 1.08
N GLU A 37 6.60 4.87 1.81
CA GLU A 37 6.71 4.56 3.24
C GLU A 37 5.62 5.29 4.05
N GLN A 38 5.41 6.58 3.79
CA GLN A 38 4.38 7.39 4.42
C GLN A 38 2.97 6.85 4.12
N THR A 39 2.72 6.44 2.87
CA THR A 39 1.45 5.82 2.47
C THR A 39 1.20 4.51 3.23
N ILE A 40 2.23 3.68 3.39
CA ILE A 40 2.12 2.42 4.12
C ILE A 40 1.92 2.67 5.62
N TRP A 41 2.59 3.66 6.21
CA TRP A 41 2.34 4.10 7.59
C TRP A 41 0.88 4.52 7.80
N TYR A 42 0.33 5.29 6.87
CA TYR A 42 -1.07 5.70 6.91
C TYR A 42 -2.01 4.49 6.87
N ILE A 43 -1.80 3.57 5.92
CA ILE A 43 -2.61 2.35 5.79
C ILE A 43 -2.53 1.48 7.05
N LEU A 44 -1.35 1.34 7.66
CA LEU A 44 -1.16 0.63 8.92
C LEU A 44 -2.01 1.25 10.03
N MET A 45 -1.96 2.59 10.19
CA MET A 45 -2.74 3.29 11.22
C MET A 45 -4.25 3.12 11.02
N VAL A 46 -4.72 3.16 9.76
CA VAL A 46 -6.14 2.90 9.45
C VAL A 46 -6.51 1.45 9.73
N GLY A 47 -5.67 0.48 9.34
CA GLY A 47 -5.87 -0.93 9.65
C GLY A 47 -5.99 -1.19 11.15
N LEU A 48 -5.09 -0.58 11.95
CA LEU A 48 -5.15 -0.68 13.41
C LEU A 48 -6.45 -0.11 14.02
N GLN A 49 -7.05 0.90 13.39
CA GLN A 49 -8.35 1.43 13.81
C GLN A 49 -9.53 0.56 13.35
N GLU A 50 -9.37 -0.24 12.29
CA GLU A 50 -10.40 -1.11 11.74
C GLU A 50 -10.38 -2.52 12.30
N PHE A 51 -9.29 -2.91 12.97
CA PHE A 51 -9.21 -4.20 13.62
C PHE A 51 -10.27 -4.31 14.74
N ASP A 52 -11.14 -5.31 14.62
CA ASP A 52 -12.28 -5.52 15.52
C ASP A 52 -11.90 -6.26 16.82
N GLY A 53 -10.61 -6.58 16.99
CA GLY A 53 -10.08 -7.30 18.15
C GLY A 53 -10.12 -8.83 18.01
N ARG A 54 -10.58 -9.38 16.88
CA ARG A 54 -10.71 -10.83 16.68
C ARG A 54 -9.60 -11.39 15.80
N GLY A 55 -8.98 -12.47 16.25
CA GLY A 55 -7.92 -13.16 15.51
C GLY A 55 -6.53 -12.54 15.71
N ASP A 56 -5.63 -12.81 14.76
CA ASP A 56 -4.25 -12.34 14.79
C ASP A 56 -4.14 -10.94 14.14
N GLU A 57 -3.88 -9.92 14.96
CA GLU A 57 -3.77 -8.53 14.52
C GLU A 57 -2.66 -8.35 13.47
N GLU A 58 -1.52 -9.03 13.62
CA GLU A 58 -0.38 -8.87 12.70
C GLU A 58 -0.68 -9.50 11.33
N GLN A 59 -1.31 -10.68 11.29
CA GLN A 59 -1.77 -11.30 10.05
C GLN A 59 -2.82 -10.44 9.35
N PHE A 60 -3.77 -9.90 10.11
CA PHE A 60 -4.76 -8.96 9.58
C PHE A 60 -4.09 -7.74 8.96
N LEU A 61 -3.19 -7.06 9.69
CA LEU A 61 -2.48 -5.88 9.20
C LEU A 61 -1.63 -6.19 7.98
N ASN A 62 -1.01 -7.36 7.93
CA ASN A 62 -0.25 -7.82 6.77
C ASN A 62 -1.10 -7.95 5.51
N TRP A 63 -2.24 -8.63 5.63
CA TRP A 63 -3.21 -8.75 4.55
C TRP A 63 -3.79 -7.39 4.15
N TYR A 64 -4.11 -6.55 5.14
CA TYR A 64 -4.70 -5.24 4.93
C TYR A 64 -3.77 -4.30 4.17
N ILE A 65 -2.52 -4.17 4.62
CA ILE A 65 -1.50 -3.32 3.98
C ILE A 65 -1.30 -3.77 2.53
N ARG A 66 -1.05 -5.07 2.29
CA ARG A 66 -0.84 -5.62 0.95
C ARG A 66 -1.96 -5.21 0.00
N ASN A 67 -3.22 -5.49 0.38
CA ASN A 67 -4.35 -5.28 -0.50
C ASN A 67 -4.65 -3.81 -0.75
N LYS A 68 -4.46 -2.94 0.25
CA LYS A 68 -4.69 -1.51 0.08
C LYS A 68 -3.60 -0.86 -0.78
N VAL A 69 -2.33 -1.22 -0.59
CA VAL A 69 -1.24 -0.71 -1.41
C VAL A 69 -1.41 -1.16 -2.87
N VAL A 70 -1.71 -2.44 -3.11
CA VAL A 70 -2.04 -2.96 -4.45
C VAL A 70 -3.22 -2.20 -5.05
N SER A 71 -4.26 -1.93 -4.26
CA SER A 71 -5.42 -1.19 -4.75
C SER A 71 -5.10 0.23 -5.18
N ILE A 72 -4.21 0.90 -4.46
CA ILE A 72 -3.75 2.25 -4.78
C ILE A 72 -2.90 2.18 -6.05
N MET A 73 -1.89 1.31 -6.08
CA MET A 73 -0.88 1.24 -7.12
C MET A 73 -1.40 0.72 -8.46
N MET A 74 -2.20 -0.35 -8.45
CA MET A 74 -2.68 -0.99 -9.69
C MET A 74 -3.97 -0.39 -10.22
N TYR A 75 -4.86 0.02 -9.32
CA TYR A 75 -6.22 0.43 -9.68
C TYR A 75 -6.47 1.94 -9.48
N GLY A 76 -5.42 2.71 -9.19
CA GLY A 76 -5.52 4.16 -8.97
C GLY A 76 -6.48 4.55 -7.85
N LYS A 77 -6.79 3.64 -6.92
CA LYS A 77 -7.78 3.90 -5.87
C LYS A 77 -7.21 4.85 -4.82
N LYS A 78 -8.09 5.65 -4.22
CA LYS A 78 -7.72 6.51 -3.09
C LYS A 78 -7.33 5.66 -1.87
N PRO A 79 -6.39 6.13 -1.03
CA PRO A 79 -6.12 5.53 0.25
C PRO A 79 -7.38 5.43 1.13
N PRO A 80 -7.49 4.40 1.99
CA PRO A 80 -8.70 4.17 2.77
C PRO A 80 -9.00 5.35 3.71
N LYS A 81 -10.28 5.74 3.83
CA LYS A 81 -10.75 6.86 4.69
C LYS A 81 -10.09 8.23 4.44
N CYS A 82 -9.46 8.41 3.28
CA CYS A 82 -8.88 9.69 2.87
C CYS A 82 -9.99 10.63 2.34
N THR A 83 -10.32 11.68 3.10
CA THR A 83 -11.39 12.65 2.74
C THR A 83 -10.89 13.78 1.85
N HIS A 84 -9.70 14.28 2.11
CA HIS A 84 -9.00 15.28 1.31
C HIS A 84 -7.70 14.66 0.83
N LEU A 85 -7.43 14.67 -0.48
CA LEU A 85 -6.19 14.17 -1.08
C LEU A 85 -4.97 14.85 -0.44
N PRO A 86 -4.00 14.12 0.14
CA PRO A 86 -2.71 14.77 0.30
C PRO A 86 -1.53 13.89 -0.13
N PHE A 87 -1.72 12.60 -0.42
CA PHE A 87 -0.62 11.68 -0.66
C PHE A 87 -1.05 10.58 -1.64
N THR A 88 -0.48 10.58 -2.84
CA THR A 88 -0.41 9.42 -3.71
C THR A 88 1.05 9.07 -3.87
N PRO A 89 1.47 7.81 -3.65
CA PRO A 89 2.85 7.44 -3.87
C PRO A 89 3.16 7.29 -5.37
N ILE A 90 2.17 7.43 -6.27
CA ILE A 90 2.27 7.09 -7.69
C ILE A 90 2.42 8.34 -8.55
N ARG A 91 3.31 8.31 -9.54
CA ARG A 91 3.63 9.40 -10.47
C ARG A 91 2.61 9.63 -11.59
N PHE A 92 1.60 8.78 -11.76
CA PHE A 92 0.66 8.90 -12.87
C PHE A 92 -0.46 9.89 -12.55
N ASP A 93 -0.71 10.80 -13.50
CA ASP A 93 -2.03 11.40 -13.67
C ASP A 93 -3.03 10.29 -14.03
N TYR A 94 -4.26 10.43 -13.54
CA TYR A 94 -5.33 9.44 -13.63
C TYR A 94 -5.39 8.74 -15.00
N VAL A 95 -4.99 7.46 -15.02
CA VAL A 95 -4.91 6.63 -16.24
C VAL A 95 -6.33 6.25 -16.66
N SER A 96 -6.68 6.52 -17.92
CA SER A 96 -7.99 6.20 -18.50
C SER A 96 -8.24 4.68 -18.42
N PRO A 97 -9.50 4.20 -18.30
CA PRO A 97 -9.80 2.76 -18.27
C PRO A 97 -9.15 1.93 -19.38
N ASP A 98 -8.88 2.55 -20.54
CA ASP A 98 -8.27 1.90 -21.70
C ASP A 98 -6.77 1.60 -21.52
N GLU A 99 -6.05 2.45 -20.78
CA GLU A 99 -4.62 2.28 -20.47
C GLU A 99 -4.40 1.30 -19.29
N LEU A 100 -5.45 0.98 -18.53
CA LEU A 100 -5.43 0.01 -17.43
C LEU A 100 -5.18 -1.43 -17.93
N ALA A 101 -5.48 -1.71 -19.20
CA ALA A 101 -5.27 -3.02 -19.82
C ALA A 101 -3.79 -3.35 -20.03
N GLU A 102 -3.00 -2.38 -20.53
CA GLU A 102 -1.54 -2.54 -20.71
C GLU A 102 -0.82 -2.70 -19.37
N VAL A 103 -1.27 -1.99 -18.34
CA VAL A 103 -0.73 -2.08 -16.98
C VAL A 103 -1.01 -3.46 -16.38
N ASN A 104 -2.22 -4.01 -16.58
CA ASN A 104 -2.55 -5.36 -16.12
C ASN A 104 -1.69 -6.44 -16.82
N GLU A 105 -1.48 -6.35 -18.13
CA GLU A 105 -0.61 -7.31 -18.83
C GLU A 105 0.82 -7.30 -18.28
N LEU A 106 1.38 -6.13 -17.95
CA LEU A 106 2.71 -5.99 -17.39
C LEU A 106 2.88 -6.61 -15.98
N PHE A 107 1.78 -6.71 -15.20
CA PHE A 107 1.80 -7.23 -13.84
C PHE A 107 1.45 -8.72 -13.74
N TYR A 108 0.83 -9.28 -14.78
CA TYR A 108 0.43 -10.69 -14.86
C TYR A 108 1.24 -11.49 -15.90
N SER A 109 2.30 -10.91 -16.50
CA SER A 109 3.10 -11.56 -17.54
C SER A 109 4.11 -12.61 -17.05
N ASP A 110 4.25 -12.85 -15.75
CA ASP A 110 5.13 -13.92 -15.27
C ASP A 110 4.35 -15.23 -15.13
N GLY A 111 4.41 -16.07 -16.17
CA GLY A 111 3.80 -17.39 -16.14
C GLY A 111 3.80 -18.22 -17.43
N GLU A 112 4.81 -18.14 -18.30
CA GLU A 112 5.19 -19.25 -19.19
C GLU A 112 6.71 -19.43 -19.12
N ASP A 113 7.15 -20.15 -18.07
CA ASP A 113 8.47 -20.77 -18.04
C ASP A 113 8.42 -21.99 -19.00
N ASP A 114 9.10 -21.88 -20.14
CA ASP A 114 9.51 -23.01 -21.00
C ASP A 114 10.72 -23.77 -20.40
#